data_AF-A0A6N7CQ45-F1
#
_entry.id   AF-A0A6N7CQ45-F1
#
_cell.length_a   1.000
_cell.length_b   1.000
_cell.length_c   1.000
_cell.angle_alpha   90.00
_cell.angle_beta   90.00
_cell.angle_gamma   90.00
#
_symmetry.space_group_name_H-M   'P 1'
#
loop_
_entity.id
_entity.type
_entity.pdbx_description
1 polymer ?
#
loop_
_entity_poly.entity_id
_entity_poly.type
_entity_poly.pdbx_seq_one_letter_code
_entity_poly.pdbx_strand_id
1 'polypeptide(L)'
;MTRIRRRSAVALASIAGASSLLLAGCTQDASSTDGTESAAPAATSESPAAEPAVDGVDAKQYASSDQAGGAYGFVTPSGKWLCAIIPGEKLAGCASHPTGGPLGVPGTPQIASPDGGAPAEANLIAVEAGKEPNFQNRDQALFPGNATILPYDTTLAIDGFSCNVQFSGVSCREDATDKGFTVATNGYKFEFTPLPVSIPSASPPPIAPTVAPLPQQARGSNQCGPVTYPETGKPATVVIVKGTLRCDEAHTMLTKYFTGRDKSESEYSFDGWECRLAGDPESAEIGYTINCTDGNGNTVVAQP
;
A
#
# COMPACT_ATOMS: atom_id res chain seq x y z
N MET A 1 -30.63 48.56 19.99
CA MET A 1 -31.01 48.33 21.40
C MET A 1 -30.85 46.84 21.61
N THR A 2 -30.01 46.23 22.45
CA THR A 2 -29.39 46.62 23.73
C THR A 2 -28.15 45.74 23.93
N ARG A 3 -27.08 46.31 24.49
CA ARG A 3 -25.78 45.67 24.78
C ARG A 3 -25.88 44.73 26.00
N ILE A 4 -25.19 43.59 26.00
CA ILE A 4 -24.62 43.02 27.25
C ILE A 4 -23.19 42.51 26.98
N ARG A 5 -22.24 43.15 27.67
CA ARG A 5 -20.83 42.76 27.84
C ARG A 5 -20.74 41.67 28.91
N ARG A 6 -19.81 40.73 28.78
CA ARG A 6 -19.07 40.21 29.95
C ARG A 6 -17.58 40.05 29.59
N ARG A 7 -16.77 40.75 30.38
CA ARG A 7 -15.31 40.66 30.48
C ARG A 7 -15.00 39.91 31.78
N SER A 8 -14.00 39.04 31.76
CA SER A 8 -13.14 38.65 32.89
C SER A 8 -11.77 38.35 32.26
N ALA A 9 -10.70 39.15 32.38
CA ALA A 9 -9.87 39.48 33.57
C ALA A 9 -9.23 38.23 34.19
N VAL A 10 -8.02 37.85 33.77
CA VAL A 10 -6.67 38.16 34.33
C VAL A 10 -6.22 37.13 35.37
N ALA A 11 -5.10 36.46 35.09
CA ALA A 11 -4.10 36.11 36.10
C ALA A 11 -2.72 35.97 35.41
N LEU A 12 -1.85 36.96 35.67
CA LEU A 12 -0.42 36.93 35.40
C LEU A 12 0.29 36.02 36.41
N ALA A 13 1.31 35.27 35.98
CA ALA A 13 2.39 34.82 36.86
C ALA A 13 3.71 34.80 36.08
N SER A 14 4.49 35.86 36.27
CA SER A 14 5.88 35.99 35.86
C SER A 14 6.78 35.20 36.83
N ILE A 15 7.73 34.41 36.32
CA ILE A 15 8.88 33.96 37.11
C ILE A 15 10.14 34.39 36.37
N ALA A 16 10.80 35.39 36.95
CA ALA A 16 12.14 35.82 36.62
C ALA A 16 13.15 34.91 37.34
N GLY A 17 14.15 34.40 36.61
CA GLY A 17 15.29 33.70 37.17
C GLY A 17 16.55 34.16 36.45
N ALA A 18 17.28 35.09 37.07
CA ALA A 18 18.60 35.53 36.65
C ALA A 18 19.64 34.96 37.61
N SER A 19 20.77 34.46 37.08
CA SER A 19 22.13 34.63 37.63
C SER A 19 23.16 33.93 36.75
N SER A 20 24.03 34.74 36.15
CA SER A 20 25.29 34.38 35.51
C SER A 20 26.39 34.19 36.56
N LEU A 21 27.43 33.37 36.29
CA LEU A 21 28.82 33.60 36.74
C LEU A 21 29.82 32.69 36.00
N LEU A 22 30.97 33.30 35.71
CA LEU A 22 32.09 32.92 34.84
C LEU A 22 33.13 31.99 35.49
N LEU A 23 33.97 31.34 34.67
CA LEU A 23 35.44 31.06 34.80
C LEU A 23 35.86 30.28 33.53
N ALA A 24 36.57 30.81 32.53
CA ALA A 24 37.97 31.30 32.42
C ALA A 24 39.06 30.20 32.37
N GLY A 25 39.82 30.17 31.26
CA GLY A 25 41.17 29.60 31.09
C GLY A 25 41.27 28.36 30.19
N CYS A 26 42.18 28.19 29.22
CA CYS A 26 43.36 28.96 28.83
C CYS A 26 43.82 28.60 27.40
N THR A 27 44.46 29.60 26.78
CA THR A 27 45.63 29.53 25.87
C THR A 27 45.54 28.84 24.51
N GLN A 28 45.67 29.72 23.51
CA GLN A 28 46.05 29.50 22.13
C GLN A 28 47.57 29.27 22.08
N ASP A 29 48.03 28.35 21.24
CA ASP A 29 49.38 28.42 20.68
C ASP A 29 49.31 28.12 19.19
N ALA A 30 49.75 29.11 18.40
CA ALA A 30 49.88 29.03 16.96
C ALA A 30 51.38 28.97 16.68
N SER A 31 51.83 27.93 15.98
CA SER A 31 53.09 27.97 15.24
C SER A 31 53.02 27.00 14.07
N SER A 32 52.97 27.60 12.90
CA SER A 32 53.09 26.96 11.59
C SER A 32 54.41 26.22 11.46
N THR A 33 54.40 25.04 10.83
CA THR A 33 55.56 24.54 10.08
C THR A 33 55.05 23.85 8.81
N ASP A 34 55.80 24.13 7.77
CA ASP A 34 55.59 23.98 6.35
C ASP A 34 55.50 22.50 5.87
N GLY A 35 54.70 22.30 4.82
CA GLY A 35 54.94 21.36 3.72
C GLY A 35 55.18 19.88 4.03
N THR A 36 54.21 19.02 3.69
CA THR A 36 54.41 17.93 2.70
C THR A 36 53.05 17.41 2.24
N GLU A 37 52.83 17.55 0.94
CA GLU A 37 51.78 16.97 0.14
C GLU A 37 51.72 15.44 0.35
N SER A 38 50.60 14.94 0.86
CA SER A 38 50.23 13.53 0.72
C SER A 38 48.71 13.46 0.75
N ALA A 39 48.11 13.63 -0.43
CA ALA A 39 46.70 13.39 -0.66
C ALA A 39 46.36 11.94 -0.26
N ALA A 40 45.68 11.78 0.87
CA ALA A 40 44.99 10.54 1.18
C ALA A 40 43.85 10.38 0.16
N PRO A 41 43.70 9.22 -0.50
CA PRO A 41 42.56 9.01 -1.37
C PRO A 41 41.29 9.08 -0.52
N ALA A 42 40.42 10.02 -0.86
CA ALA A 42 39.05 10.02 -0.39
C ALA A 42 38.44 8.68 -0.82
N ALA A 43 38.13 7.83 0.16
CA ALA A 43 37.25 6.70 -0.08
C ALA A 43 35.88 7.30 -0.39
N THR A 44 35.59 7.44 -1.67
CA THR A 44 34.22 7.65 -2.16
C THR A 44 33.42 6.44 -1.68
N SER A 45 32.66 6.63 -0.61
CA SER A 45 31.65 5.66 -0.21
C SER A 45 30.58 5.72 -1.29
N GLU A 46 30.72 4.85 -2.29
CA GLU A 46 29.71 4.63 -3.31
C GLU A 46 28.46 4.13 -2.57
N SER A 47 27.47 5.02 -2.46
CA SER A 47 26.13 4.64 -2.01
C SER A 47 25.69 3.45 -2.85
N PRO A 48 25.19 2.35 -2.25
CA PRO A 48 24.59 1.27 -3.02
C PRO A 48 23.58 1.88 -3.99
N ALA A 49 23.77 1.60 -5.28
CA ALA A 49 22.85 2.03 -6.32
C ALA A 49 21.46 1.58 -5.91
N ALA A 50 20.52 2.52 -5.83
CA ALA A 50 19.11 2.20 -5.66
C ALA A 50 18.75 1.16 -6.72
N GLU A 51 18.31 -0.02 -6.28
CA GLU A 51 17.76 -1.01 -7.18
C GLU A 51 16.67 -0.32 -8.01
N PRO A 52 16.64 -0.52 -9.34
CA PRO A 52 15.60 0.07 -10.16
C PRO A 52 14.25 -0.41 -9.63
N ALA A 53 13.39 0.54 -9.25
CA ALA A 53 12.00 0.23 -8.93
C ALA A 53 11.40 -0.44 -10.16
N VAL A 54 11.20 -1.75 -10.05
CA VAL A 54 10.51 -2.53 -11.06
C VAL A 54 9.10 -1.94 -11.12
N ASP A 55 8.76 -1.34 -12.25
CA ASP A 55 7.47 -0.74 -12.57
C ASP A 55 7.04 0.48 -11.71
N GLY A 56 7.94 1.46 -11.59
CA GLY A 56 7.62 2.77 -10.99
C GLY A 56 6.70 3.65 -11.85
N VAL A 57 5.69 4.29 -11.23
CA VAL A 57 4.78 5.25 -11.89
C VAL A 57 5.24 6.71 -11.74
N ASP A 58 4.72 7.62 -12.57
CA ASP A 58 4.94 9.07 -12.39
C ASP A 58 4.14 9.60 -11.18
N ALA A 59 4.86 9.93 -10.10
CA ALA A 59 4.27 10.43 -8.87
C ALA A 59 3.38 11.66 -9.06
N LYS A 60 3.63 12.51 -10.07
CA LYS A 60 2.82 13.72 -10.31
C LYS A 60 1.36 13.41 -10.59
N GLN A 61 1.06 12.23 -11.14
CA GLN A 61 -0.31 11.80 -11.44
C GLN A 61 -1.10 11.47 -10.17
N TYR A 62 -0.42 11.28 -9.05
CA TYR A 62 -1.00 10.90 -7.76
C TYR A 62 -0.99 12.05 -6.75
N ALA A 63 -0.50 13.23 -7.16
CA ALA A 63 -0.41 14.40 -6.29
C ALA A 63 -1.81 14.95 -5.96
N SER A 64 -2.00 15.35 -4.70
CA SER A 64 -3.17 16.13 -4.27
C SER A 64 -3.28 17.45 -5.04
N SER A 65 -4.52 17.85 -5.35
CA SER A 65 -4.82 19.16 -5.92
C SER A 65 -4.60 20.32 -4.92
N ASP A 66 -4.57 20.02 -3.62
CA ASP A 66 -4.36 21.00 -2.56
C ASP A 66 -2.86 21.24 -2.32
N GLN A 67 -2.41 22.43 -2.69
CA GLN A 67 -1.02 22.90 -2.59
C GLN A 67 -0.45 22.94 -1.16
N ALA A 68 -1.26 22.71 -0.13
CA ALA A 68 -0.91 22.97 1.27
C ALA A 68 -0.24 21.80 2.00
N GLY A 69 -0.08 20.62 1.38
CA GLY A 69 0.52 19.46 2.06
C GLY A 69 1.28 18.48 1.18
N GLY A 70 1.24 18.64 -0.16
CA GLY A 70 2.01 17.82 -1.09
C GLY A 70 1.81 16.31 -0.90
N ALA A 71 0.61 15.86 -0.51
CA ALA A 71 0.32 14.45 -0.37
C ALA A 71 0.23 13.79 -1.75
N TYR A 72 0.61 12.52 -1.82
CA TYR A 72 0.50 11.68 -3.02
C TYR A 72 -0.34 10.46 -2.65
N GLY A 73 -1.50 10.30 -3.26
CA GLY A 73 -2.51 9.34 -2.84
C GLY A 73 -3.00 8.48 -3.97
N PHE A 74 -3.34 7.24 -3.65
CA PHE A 74 -3.96 6.31 -4.57
C PHE A 74 -5.01 5.43 -3.90
N VAL A 75 -5.95 4.94 -4.70
CA VAL A 75 -6.84 3.84 -4.33
C VAL A 75 -6.32 2.56 -4.97
N THR A 76 -6.30 1.45 -4.21
CA THR A 76 -5.97 0.14 -4.79
C THR A 76 -7.02 -0.29 -5.82
N PRO A 77 -6.70 -1.09 -6.86
CA PRO A 77 -7.69 -1.51 -7.87
C PRO A 77 -8.86 -2.31 -7.27
N SER A 78 -8.66 -2.95 -6.12
CA SER A 78 -9.73 -3.61 -5.35
C SER A 78 -10.75 -2.66 -4.71
N GLY A 79 -10.46 -1.35 -4.68
CA GLY A 79 -11.26 -0.32 -4.03
C GLY A 79 -11.21 -0.32 -2.51
N LYS A 80 -10.51 -1.28 -1.88
CA LYS A 80 -10.54 -1.49 -0.42
C LYS A 80 -9.73 -0.49 0.40
N TRP A 81 -8.60 -0.04 -0.14
CA TRP A 81 -7.68 0.82 0.58
C TRP A 81 -7.38 2.09 -0.20
N LEU A 82 -7.39 3.20 0.54
CA LEU A 82 -6.84 4.49 0.14
C LEU A 82 -5.49 4.61 0.83
N CYS A 83 -4.43 4.73 0.05
CA CYS A 83 -3.08 4.89 0.57
C CYS A 83 -2.52 6.26 0.19
N ALA A 84 -1.64 6.79 1.03
CA ALA A 84 -0.98 8.05 0.75
C ALA A 84 0.45 8.07 1.29
N ILE A 85 1.31 8.80 0.57
CA ILE A 85 2.60 9.26 1.02
C ILE A 85 2.47 10.76 1.27
N ILE A 86 2.77 11.19 2.50
CA ILE A 86 2.66 12.57 2.96
C ILE A 86 4.06 13.05 3.37
N PRO A 87 4.84 13.62 2.45
CA PRO A 87 6.19 14.12 2.72
C PRO A 87 6.25 15.07 3.92
N GLY A 88 5.27 15.97 4.06
CA GLY A 88 5.20 16.92 5.17
C GLY A 88 5.06 16.26 6.55
N GLU A 89 4.47 15.06 6.61
CA GLU A 89 4.33 14.26 7.84
C GLU A 89 5.39 13.15 7.94
N LYS A 90 6.23 12.98 6.91
CA LYS A 90 7.20 11.87 6.76
C LYS A 90 6.54 10.52 7.01
N LEU A 91 5.41 10.29 6.36
CA LEU A 91 4.54 9.15 6.59
C LEU A 91 4.08 8.55 5.26
N ALA A 92 4.06 7.22 5.20
CA ALA A 92 3.30 6.47 4.21
C ALA A 92 2.31 5.56 4.93
N GLY A 93 1.06 5.52 4.48
CA GLY A 93 0.03 4.73 5.16
C GLY A 93 -1.15 4.37 4.27
N CYS A 94 -1.99 3.49 4.77
CA CYS A 94 -3.21 3.03 4.12
C CYS A 94 -4.37 3.01 5.11
N ALA A 95 -5.50 3.59 4.70
CA ALA A 95 -6.78 3.57 5.39
C ALA A 95 -7.81 2.80 4.58
N SER A 96 -8.94 2.47 5.20
CA SER A 96 -10.08 1.89 4.47
C SER A 96 -10.64 2.90 3.46
N HIS A 97 -11.16 2.38 2.35
CA HIS A 97 -11.83 3.14 1.32
C HIS A 97 -13.24 2.55 1.03
N PRO A 98 -14.30 3.38 0.97
CA PRO A 98 -14.31 4.82 1.23
C PRO A 98 -13.94 5.15 2.69
N THR A 99 -13.28 6.31 2.90
CA THR A 99 -12.73 6.70 4.21
C THR A 99 -13.81 6.90 5.26
N GLY A 100 -13.55 6.50 6.52
CA GLY A 100 -14.42 6.81 7.65
C GLY A 100 -14.77 5.63 8.56
N GLY A 101 -14.07 4.50 8.45
CA GLY A 101 -14.30 3.32 9.30
C GLY A 101 -13.00 2.59 9.63
N PRO A 102 -13.10 1.43 10.32
CA PRO A 102 -11.95 0.58 10.61
C PRO A 102 -11.19 0.19 9.35
N LEU A 103 -9.93 -0.21 9.49
CA LEU A 103 -9.08 -0.63 8.36
C LEU A 103 -9.68 -1.80 7.57
N GLY A 104 -10.57 -2.59 8.20
CA GLY A 104 -11.30 -3.67 7.55
C GLY A 104 -10.45 -4.92 7.32
N VAL A 105 -9.43 -5.12 8.16
CA VAL A 105 -8.44 -6.19 8.05
C VAL A 105 -8.48 -7.03 9.33
N PRO A 106 -8.62 -8.36 9.25
CA PRO A 106 -8.63 -9.22 10.42
C PRO A 106 -7.40 -9.05 11.31
N GLY A 107 -7.61 -9.04 12.63
CA GLY A 107 -6.54 -8.93 13.63
C GLY A 107 -6.07 -7.51 13.93
N THR A 108 -6.72 -6.49 13.36
CA THR A 108 -6.45 -5.09 13.68
C THR A 108 -6.79 -4.81 15.15
N PRO A 109 -5.88 -4.21 15.94
CA PRO A 109 -6.11 -3.97 17.35
C PRO A 109 -7.12 -2.83 17.59
N GLN A 110 -7.74 -2.85 18.78
CA GLN A 110 -8.37 -1.66 19.32
C GLN A 110 -7.32 -0.77 19.97
N ILE A 111 -7.25 0.49 19.56
CA ILE A 111 -6.31 1.49 20.08
C ILE A 111 -7.07 2.74 20.50
N ALA A 112 -6.39 3.62 21.25
CA ALA A 112 -7.00 4.84 21.75
C ALA A 112 -7.65 5.65 20.60
N SER A 113 -8.86 6.16 20.86
CA SER A 113 -9.53 7.02 19.90
C SER A 113 -8.95 8.45 20.01
N PRO A 114 -8.67 9.13 18.89
CA PRO A 114 -8.08 10.47 18.88
C PRO A 114 -8.97 11.55 19.54
N ASP A 115 -10.29 11.33 19.57
CA ASP A 115 -11.27 12.19 20.27
C ASP A 115 -11.32 11.95 21.80
N GLY A 116 -10.49 11.05 22.33
CA GLY A 116 -10.47 10.69 23.75
C GLY A 116 -11.63 9.78 24.18
N GLY A 117 -12.38 9.24 23.21
CA GLY A 117 -13.43 8.26 23.43
C GLY A 117 -12.92 6.87 23.82
N ALA A 118 -13.83 5.90 23.84
CA ALA A 118 -13.48 4.49 24.06
C ALA A 118 -12.53 4.00 22.95
N PRO A 119 -11.64 3.02 23.23
CA PRO A 119 -10.79 2.43 22.20
C PRO A 119 -11.61 1.95 21.00
N ALA A 120 -11.14 2.28 19.81
CA ALA A 120 -11.75 1.90 18.53
C ALA A 120 -10.75 1.06 17.72
N GLU A 121 -11.27 0.21 16.84
CA GLU A 121 -10.43 -0.53 15.89
C GLU A 121 -9.64 0.45 15.01
N ALA A 122 -8.35 0.17 14.80
CA ALA A 122 -7.49 1.06 14.04
C ALA A 122 -8.02 1.32 12.62
N ASN A 123 -7.97 2.57 12.18
CA ASN A 123 -8.41 2.98 10.83
C ASN A 123 -7.25 3.25 9.86
N LEU A 124 -6.01 3.20 10.34
CA LEU A 124 -4.80 3.47 9.58
C LEU A 124 -3.71 2.48 9.98
N ILE A 125 -3.03 1.92 8.98
CA ILE A 125 -1.71 1.31 9.13
C ILE A 125 -0.70 2.20 8.44
N ALA A 126 0.41 2.51 9.11
CA ALA A 126 1.38 3.48 8.62
C ALA A 126 2.81 3.08 8.97
N VAL A 127 3.75 3.64 8.21
CA VAL A 127 5.16 3.72 8.54
C VAL A 127 5.58 5.17 8.48
N GLU A 128 6.27 5.62 9.52
CA GLU A 128 6.83 6.95 9.65
C GLU A 128 8.37 6.87 9.58
N ALA A 129 9.00 7.94 9.12
CA ALA A 129 10.45 7.96 8.96
C ALA A 129 11.19 7.65 10.28
N GLY A 130 12.06 6.64 10.27
CA GLY A 130 12.84 6.17 11.40
C GLY A 130 12.06 5.42 12.48
N LYS A 131 10.79 5.08 12.26
CA LYS A 131 9.94 4.37 13.23
C LYS A 131 9.52 2.98 12.74
N GLU A 132 9.09 2.13 13.67
CA GLU A 132 8.44 0.87 13.32
C GLU A 132 7.05 1.14 12.71
N PRO A 133 6.60 0.32 11.75
CA PRO A 133 5.24 0.40 11.25
C PRO A 133 4.25 0.11 12.39
N ASN A 134 3.13 0.84 12.39
CA ASN A 134 2.15 0.78 13.47
C ASN A 134 0.72 1.04 13.00
N PHE A 135 -0.22 0.68 13.86
CA PHE A 135 -1.62 1.07 13.73
C PHE A 135 -1.88 2.42 14.38
N GLN A 136 -2.74 3.21 13.74
CA GLN A 136 -3.13 4.54 14.19
C GLN A 136 -4.63 4.75 14.01
N ASN A 137 -5.20 5.66 14.79
CA ASN A 137 -6.54 6.18 14.60
C ASN A 137 -6.45 7.66 14.23
N ARG A 138 -6.98 8.02 13.06
CA ARG A 138 -6.98 9.39 12.54
C ARG A 138 -8.39 9.85 12.23
N ASP A 139 -8.76 11.05 12.71
CA ASP A 139 -10.08 11.65 12.43
C ASP A 139 -10.17 12.34 11.06
N GLN A 140 -9.01 12.61 10.47
CA GLN A 140 -8.87 13.30 9.20
C GLN A 140 -8.67 12.28 8.09
N ALA A 141 -9.20 12.58 6.91
CA ALA A 141 -8.93 11.80 5.72
C ALA A 141 -7.42 11.72 5.46
N LEU A 142 -6.94 10.53 5.12
CA LEU A 142 -5.52 10.30 4.84
C LEU A 142 -5.06 11.06 3.59
N PHE A 143 -5.93 11.22 2.60
CA PHE A 143 -5.68 11.98 1.39
C PHE A 143 -6.87 12.92 1.10
N PRO A 144 -6.64 14.18 0.74
CA PRO A 144 -7.71 15.11 0.39
C PRO A 144 -8.27 14.83 -1.01
N GLY A 145 -9.59 14.81 -1.13
CA GLY A 145 -10.26 14.65 -2.42
C GLY A 145 -10.22 13.22 -2.97
N ASN A 146 -10.37 13.11 -4.28
CA ASN A 146 -10.40 11.81 -4.97
C ASN A 146 -8.99 11.41 -5.39
N ALA A 147 -8.54 10.24 -4.93
CA ALA A 147 -7.25 9.68 -5.31
C ALA A 147 -7.35 8.84 -6.59
N THR A 148 -6.28 8.83 -7.37
CA THR A 148 -6.19 8.04 -8.61
C THR A 148 -5.96 6.56 -8.30
N ILE A 149 -6.41 5.66 -9.17
CA ILE A 149 -6.12 4.23 -9.00
C ILE A 149 -4.65 3.97 -9.35
N LEU A 150 -3.91 3.35 -8.42
CA LEU A 150 -2.57 2.83 -8.70
C LEU A 150 -2.71 1.38 -9.22
N PRO A 151 -2.29 1.06 -10.46
CA PRO A 151 -2.46 -0.28 -11.01
C PRO A 151 -1.74 -1.37 -10.21
N TYR A 152 -2.20 -2.62 -10.35
CA TYR A 152 -1.47 -3.76 -9.82
C TYR A 152 -0.05 -3.84 -10.41
N ASP A 153 0.84 -4.43 -9.61
CA ASP A 153 2.25 -4.65 -9.93
C ASP A 153 2.99 -3.35 -10.27
N THR A 154 2.56 -2.24 -9.69
CA THR A 154 3.23 -0.94 -9.81
C THR A 154 3.62 -0.38 -8.45
N THR A 155 4.62 0.51 -8.48
CA THR A 155 5.14 1.18 -7.28
C THR A 155 5.03 2.69 -7.42
N LEU A 156 4.41 3.34 -6.44
CA LEU A 156 4.53 4.78 -6.21
C LEU A 156 5.65 5.04 -5.20
N ALA A 157 6.70 5.73 -5.63
CA ALA A 157 7.83 6.09 -4.79
C ALA A 157 8.03 7.62 -4.79
N ILE A 158 8.07 8.23 -3.60
CA ILE A 158 8.30 9.66 -3.43
C ILE A 158 8.85 9.96 -2.03
N ASP A 159 9.81 10.88 -1.96
CA ASP A 159 10.39 11.40 -0.71
C ASP A 159 10.92 10.31 0.25
N GLY A 160 11.52 9.26 -0.30
CA GLY A 160 12.10 8.15 0.48
C GLY A 160 11.06 7.16 1.03
N PHE A 161 9.83 7.21 0.54
CA PHE A 161 8.83 6.19 0.78
C PHE A 161 8.45 5.51 -0.53
N SER A 162 8.20 4.20 -0.44
CA SER A 162 7.76 3.39 -1.56
C SER A 162 6.53 2.57 -1.17
N CYS A 163 5.45 2.70 -1.94
CA CYS A 163 4.25 1.90 -1.83
C CYS A 163 4.02 1.11 -3.11
N ASN A 164 3.95 -0.21 -3.03
CA ASN A 164 3.58 -1.07 -4.15
C ASN A 164 2.22 -1.70 -3.93
N VAL A 165 1.51 -1.91 -5.04
CA VAL A 165 0.20 -2.56 -5.05
C VAL A 165 0.34 -3.92 -5.71
N GLN A 166 0.02 -4.96 -4.95
CA GLN A 166 -0.06 -6.34 -5.43
C GLN A 166 -1.51 -6.78 -5.39
N PHE A 167 -1.83 -7.84 -6.12
CA PHE A 167 -3.15 -8.46 -6.01
C PHE A 167 -3.46 -8.87 -4.55
N SER A 168 -2.45 -9.39 -3.85
CA SER A 168 -2.61 -9.85 -2.46
C SER A 168 -2.84 -8.72 -1.47
N GLY A 169 -2.56 -7.47 -1.83
CA GLY A 169 -2.60 -6.35 -0.91
C GLY A 169 -1.66 -5.22 -1.30
N VAL A 170 -1.55 -4.23 -0.43
CA VAL A 170 -0.65 -3.08 -0.61
C VAL A 170 0.47 -3.13 0.43
N SER A 171 1.68 -2.80 0.01
CA SER A 171 2.85 -2.73 0.88
C SER A 171 3.50 -1.36 0.79
N CYS A 172 3.80 -0.74 1.92
CA CYS A 172 4.51 0.54 1.99
C CYS A 172 5.71 0.43 2.91
N ARG A 173 6.81 1.10 2.56
CA ARG A 173 8.04 1.18 3.37
C ARG A 173 8.66 2.57 3.36
N GLU A 174 9.48 2.83 4.36
CA GLU A 174 10.54 3.84 4.31
C GLU A 174 11.79 3.22 3.68
N ASP A 175 12.29 3.80 2.59
CA ASP A 175 13.42 3.27 1.82
C ASP A 175 14.75 3.31 2.61
N ALA A 176 14.90 4.25 3.53
CA ALA A 176 16.13 4.42 4.31
C ALA A 176 16.35 3.31 5.36
N THR A 177 15.26 2.74 5.89
CA THR A 177 15.31 1.75 6.98
C THR A 177 14.79 0.38 6.57
N ASP A 178 14.19 0.27 5.38
CA ASP A 178 13.46 -0.89 4.88
C ASP A 178 12.30 -1.34 5.79
N LYS A 179 11.94 -0.50 6.77
CA LYS A 179 10.79 -0.71 7.63
C LYS A 179 9.53 -0.41 6.85
N GLY A 180 8.54 -1.27 7.00
CA GLY A 180 7.31 -1.14 6.25
C GLY A 180 6.28 -2.16 6.69
N PHE A 181 5.15 -2.12 6.02
CA PHE A 181 4.05 -3.04 6.28
C PHE A 181 3.51 -3.61 4.97
N THR A 182 2.75 -4.68 5.11
CA THR A 182 1.88 -5.22 4.08
C THR A 182 0.50 -5.40 4.67
N VAL A 183 -0.52 -4.91 3.98
CA VAL A 183 -1.92 -5.09 4.34
C VAL A 183 -2.65 -5.83 3.23
N ALA A 184 -3.39 -6.86 3.61
CA ALA A 184 -4.09 -7.80 2.74
C ALA A 184 -5.50 -8.08 3.27
N THR A 185 -6.36 -8.66 2.44
CA THR A 185 -7.76 -8.94 2.85
C THR A 185 -7.84 -9.97 3.98
N ASN A 186 -6.84 -10.82 4.11
CA ASN A 186 -6.77 -11.88 5.12
C ASN A 186 -5.92 -11.52 6.36
N GLY A 187 -5.33 -10.33 6.41
CA GLY A 187 -4.50 -9.91 7.53
C GLY A 187 -3.45 -8.88 7.15
N TYR A 188 -2.49 -8.66 8.04
CA TYR A 188 -1.39 -7.73 7.85
C TYR A 188 -0.09 -8.31 8.41
N LYS A 189 1.03 -7.69 8.04
CA LYS A 189 2.34 -7.90 8.66
C LYS A 189 3.11 -6.59 8.66
N PHE A 190 3.98 -6.44 9.66
CA PHE A 190 4.91 -5.32 9.78
C PHE A 190 6.22 -5.59 9.04
N GLU A 191 6.07 -6.02 7.80
CA GLU A 191 7.14 -6.28 6.86
C GLU A 191 6.70 -5.81 5.47
N PHE A 192 7.61 -5.20 4.74
CA PHE A 192 7.37 -4.84 3.35
C PHE A 192 7.43 -6.08 2.44
N THR A 193 6.46 -6.23 1.55
CA THR A 193 6.53 -7.25 0.50
C THR A 193 6.90 -6.58 -0.82
N PRO A 194 8.08 -6.85 -1.40
CA PRO A 194 8.42 -6.33 -2.72
C PRO A 194 7.55 -6.96 -3.81
N LEU A 195 7.45 -6.29 -4.96
CA LEU A 195 6.86 -6.90 -6.16
C LEU A 195 7.69 -8.13 -6.56
N PRO A 196 7.05 -9.23 -7.00
CA PRO A 196 7.77 -10.39 -7.49
C PRO A 196 8.54 -10.01 -8.75
N VAL A 197 9.87 -9.93 -8.64
CA VAL A 197 10.71 -9.68 -9.81
C VAL A 197 10.64 -10.89 -10.74
N SER A 198 10.30 -10.65 -12.01
CA SER A 198 10.44 -11.65 -13.07
C SER A 198 11.92 -11.93 -13.25
N ILE A 199 12.47 -12.91 -12.54
CA ILE A 199 13.85 -13.34 -12.75
C ILE A 199 13.93 -13.86 -14.19
N PRO A 200 14.83 -13.36 -15.06
CA PRO A 200 15.04 -13.99 -16.36
C PRO A 200 15.50 -15.41 -16.09
N SER A 201 14.66 -16.39 -16.44
CA SER A 201 15.03 -17.81 -16.42
C SER A 201 16.30 -17.96 -17.22
N ALA A 202 17.41 -18.32 -16.56
CA ALA A 202 18.57 -18.87 -17.23
C ALA A 202 18.07 -20.01 -18.14
N SER A 203 18.32 -19.88 -19.44
CA SER A 203 17.80 -20.79 -20.46
C SER A 203 18.08 -22.25 -20.09
N PRO A 204 17.06 -23.13 -20.00
CA PRO A 204 17.30 -24.56 -20.05
C PRO A 204 17.67 -24.97 -21.50
N PRO A 205 18.48 -26.03 -21.69
CA PRO A 205 18.78 -26.52 -23.03
C PRO A 205 17.50 -26.97 -23.77
N PRO A 206 17.47 -26.92 -25.11
CA PRO A 206 16.26 -27.21 -25.86
C PRO A 206 15.94 -28.70 -25.78
N ILE A 207 14.79 -29.04 -25.19
CA ILE A 207 14.17 -30.35 -25.34
C ILE A 207 12.89 -30.15 -26.16
N ALA A 208 12.76 -31.00 -27.18
CA ALA A 208 11.75 -31.03 -28.23
C ALA A 208 10.29 -31.08 -27.70
N PRO A 209 9.28 -30.80 -28.55
CA PRO A 209 7.94 -30.43 -28.12
C PRO A 209 7.17 -31.66 -27.67
N THR A 210 7.01 -31.81 -26.35
CA THR A 210 5.92 -32.57 -25.77
C THR A 210 4.95 -31.56 -25.21
N VAL A 211 3.67 -31.67 -25.61
CA VAL A 211 2.56 -30.85 -25.11
C VAL A 211 2.60 -30.85 -23.58
N ALA A 212 3.06 -29.74 -23.01
CA ALA A 212 3.25 -29.61 -21.57
C ALA A 212 1.90 -29.27 -20.91
N PRO A 213 1.52 -29.95 -19.81
CA PRO A 213 0.43 -29.50 -18.94
C PRO A 213 0.74 -28.10 -18.40
N LEU A 214 -0.32 -27.31 -18.15
CA LEU A 214 -0.26 -25.97 -17.55
C LEU A 214 0.76 -25.93 -16.39
N PRO A 215 1.60 -24.87 -16.32
CA PRO A 215 2.60 -24.75 -15.27
C PRO A 215 1.90 -24.67 -13.91
N GLN A 216 2.02 -25.73 -13.11
CA GLN A 216 1.69 -25.70 -11.70
C GLN A 216 2.64 -24.72 -11.03
N GLN A 217 2.17 -23.50 -10.78
CA GLN A 217 2.87 -22.53 -9.94
C GLN A 217 2.96 -23.09 -8.50
N ALA A 218 4.05 -22.71 -7.83
CA ALA A 218 4.53 -23.34 -6.59
C ALA A 218 3.45 -23.42 -5.50
N ARG A 219 3.49 -24.52 -4.72
CA ARG A 219 2.61 -24.74 -3.56
C ARG A 219 2.63 -23.51 -2.64
N GLY A 220 1.51 -22.80 -2.56
CA GLY A 220 1.30 -21.65 -1.67
C GLY A 220 0.85 -20.36 -2.35
N SER A 221 0.84 -20.26 -3.69
CA SER A 221 0.23 -19.12 -4.37
C SER A 221 -1.27 -19.38 -4.60
N ASN A 222 -2.11 -18.52 -4.02
CA ASN A 222 -3.55 -18.49 -4.27
C ASN A 222 -3.90 -17.97 -5.68
N GLN A 223 -2.90 -17.54 -6.46
CA GLN A 223 -3.05 -17.06 -7.82
C GLN A 223 -2.84 -18.21 -8.81
N CYS A 224 -3.76 -18.35 -9.74
CA CYS A 224 -3.85 -19.46 -10.68
C CYS A 224 -3.45 -19.08 -12.10
N GLY A 225 -3.03 -17.83 -12.31
CA GLY A 225 -2.68 -17.29 -13.63
C GLY A 225 -3.89 -16.82 -14.43
N PRO A 226 -3.66 -16.31 -15.65
CA PRO A 226 -4.68 -15.61 -16.43
C PRO A 226 -5.68 -16.57 -17.12
N VAL A 227 -6.95 -16.19 -17.12
CA VAL A 227 -8.01 -16.66 -18.03
C VAL A 227 -8.39 -15.53 -18.96
N THR A 228 -8.81 -15.83 -20.18
CA THR A 228 -9.17 -14.77 -21.14
C THR A 228 -10.65 -14.44 -21.02
N TYR A 229 -10.98 -13.16 -20.82
CA TYR A 229 -12.36 -12.69 -20.99
C TYR A 229 -12.76 -12.87 -22.46
N PRO A 230 -13.79 -13.69 -22.78
CA PRO A 230 -14.14 -13.96 -24.17
C PRO A 230 -14.64 -12.71 -24.92
N GLU A 231 -15.15 -11.71 -24.19
CA GLU A 231 -15.70 -10.48 -24.79
C GLU A 231 -14.63 -9.46 -25.16
N THR A 232 -13.63 -9.28 -24.30
CA THR A 232 -12.60 -8.25 -24.48
C THR A 232 -11.29 -8.82 -25.00
N GLY A 233 -11.13 -10.16 -24.99
CA GLY A 233 -9.87 -10.83 -25.27
C GLY A 233 -8.76 -10.52 -24.27
N LYS A 234 -9.07 -9.77 -23.21
CA LYS A 234 -8.10 -9.38 -22.19
C LYS A 234 -7.85 -10.53 -21.20
N PRO A 235 -6.62 -10.69 -20.71
CA PRO A 235 -6.36 -11.62 -19.61
C PRO A 235 -7.08 -11.14 -18.35
N ALA A 236 -7.42 -12.09 -17.49
CA ALA A 236 -7.98 -11.93 -16.17
C ALA A 236 -7.24 -12.87 -15.24
N THR A 237 -6.57 -12.41 -14.20
CA THR A 237 -5.94 -13.30 -13.24
C THR A 237 -6.98 -13.98 -12.35
N VAL A 238 -6.94 -15.31 -12.30
CA VAL A 238 -7.79 -16.11 -11.39
C VAL A 238 -7.12 -16.23 -10.04
N VAL A 239 -7.86 -15.91 -8.98
CA VAL A 239 -7.34 -16.00 -7.62
C VAL A 239 -8.35 -16.67 -6.69
N ILE A 240 -7.86 -17.63 -5.91
CA ILE A 240 -8.61 -18.31 -4.87
C ILE A 240 -8.44 -17.52 -3.58
N VAL A 241 -9.42 -16.66 -3.28
CA VAL A 241 -9.41 -15.77 -2.11
C VAL A 241 -9.60 -16.56 -0.82
N LYS A 242 -10.39 -17.65 -0.88
CA LYS A 242 -10.70 -18.49 0.26
C LYS A 242 -10.91 -19.93 -0.19
N GLY A 243 -10.47 -20.88 0.62
CA GLY A 243 -10.68 -22.31 0.37
C GLY A 243 -9.42 -23.06 -0.06
N THR A 244 -9.59 -24.32 -0.44
CA THR A 244 -8.50 -25.23 -0.86
C THR A 244 -8.63 -25.68 -2.31
N LEU A 245 -9.42 -24.93 -3.09
CA LEU A 245 -9.68 -25.21 -4.49
C LEU A 245 -8.36 -25.28 -5.28
N ARG A 246 -8.29 -26.13 -6.29
CA ARG A 246 -7.12 -26.16 -7.16
C ARG A 246 -7.27 -25.15 -8.30
N CYS A 247 -6.15 -24.73 -8.86
CA CYS A 247 -6.14 -23.73 -9.92
C CYS A 247 -6.80 -24.20 -11.22
N ASP A 248 -6.68 -25.49 -11.56
CA ASP A 248 -7.38 -26.10 -12.69
C ASP A 248 -8.90 -26.12 -12.48
N GLU A 249 -9.35 -26.38 -11.25
CA GLU A 249 -10.77 -26.32 -10.88
C GLU A 249 -11.30 -24.88 -10.94
N ALA A 250 -10.53 -23.91 -10.43
CA ALA A 250 -10.87 -22.49 -10.46
C ALA A 250 -10.98 -21.96 -11.91
N HIS A 251 -10.03 -22.33 -12.77
CA HIS A 251 -10.03 -21.98 -14.19
C HIS A 251 -11.20 -22.60 -14.93
N THR A 252 -11.49 -23.87 -14.68
CA THR A 252 -12.62 -24.58 -15.31
C THR A 252 -13.95 -23.94 -14.92
N MET A 253 -14.11 -23.63 -13.63
CA MET A 253 -15.30 -22.97 -13.10
C MET A 253 -15.50 -21.58 -13.74
N LEU A 254 -14.47 -20.73 -13.74
CA LEU A 254 -14.57 -19.39 -14.32
C LEU A 254 -14.79 -19.42 -15.84
N THR A 255 -14.15 -20.35 -16.55
CA THR A 255 -14.40 -20.55 -17.98
C THR A 255 -15.86 -20.91 -18.23
N LYS A 256 -16.45 -21.76 -17.39
CA LYS A 256 -17.86 -22.12 -17.46
C LYS A 256 -18.78 -20.92 -17.16
N TYR A 257 -18.44 -20.10 -16.15
CA TYR A 257 -19.12 -18.83 -15.88
C TYR A 257 -19.10 -17.92 -17.12
N PHE A 258 -17.94 -17.71 -17.74
CA PHE A 258 -17.79 -16.84 -18.91
C PHE A 258 -18.56 -17.31 -20.14
N THR A 259 -18.65 -18.62 -20.35
CA THR A 259 -19.31 -19.21 -21.51
C THR A 259 -20.82 -19.40 -21.33
N GLY A 260 -21.29 -19.55 -20.08
CA GLY A 260 -22.68 -19.94 -19.79
C GLY A 260 -23.57 -18.83 -19.22
N ARG A 261 -23.02 -17.70 -18.78
CA ARG A 261 -23.82 -16.65 -18.12
C ARG A 261 -24.81 -15.97 -19.08
N ASP A 262 -25.98 -15.64 -18.57
CA ASP A 262 -26.84 -14.63 -19.17
C ASP A 262 -26.26 -13.25 -18.88
N LYS A 263 -26.18 -12.39 -19.90
CA LYS A 263 -25.52 -11.08 -19.84
C LYS A 263 -26.41 -10.00 -19.23
N SER A 264 -27.70 -10.31 -19.05
CA SER A 264 -28.68 -9.39 -18.47
C SER A 264 -28.75 -9.44 -16.94
N GLU A 265 -28.11 -10.43 -16.31
CA GLU A 265 -28.14 -10.63 -14.86
C GLU A 265 -26.78 -10.35 -14.20
N SER A 266 -26.82 -9.63 -13.07
CA SER A 266 -25.66 -9.28 -12.24
C SER A 266 -25.20 -10.42 -11.33
N GLU A 267 -26.05 -11.44 -11.18
CA GLU A 267 -25.86 -12.63 -10.37
C GLU A 267 -26.18 -13.85 -11.22
N TYR A 268 -25.30 -14.85 -11.20
CA TYR A 268 -25.46 -16.08 -11.96
C TYR A 268 -25.05 -17.26 -11.10
N SER A 269 -25.94 -18.23 -10.98
CA SER A 269 -25.73 -19.42 -10.16
C SER A 269 -25.63 -20.66 -11.04
N PHE A 270 -24.59 -21.46 -10.85
CA PHE A 270 -24.40 -22.72 -11.60
C PHE A 270 -23.58 -23.71 -10.78
N ASP A 271 -23.91 -25.01 -10.86
CA ASP A 271 -23.20 -26.10 -10.19
C ASP A 271 -22.88 -25.87 -8.69
N GLY A 272 -23.76 -25.17 -7.98
CA GLY A 272 -23.57 -24.84 -6.55
C GLY A 272 -22.62 -23.67 -6.27
N TRP A 273 -22.20 -22.95 -7.32
CA TRP A 273 -21.50 -21.68 -7.25
C TRP A 273 -22.48 -20.53 -7.46
N GLU A 274 -22.39 -19.51 -6.61
CA GLU A 274 -23.04 -18.21 -6.78
C GLU A 274 -21.96 -17.21 -7.20
N CYS A 275 -22.06 -16.70 -8.42
CA CYS A 275 -21.13 -15.73 -8.97
C CYS A 275 -21.81 -14.38 -9.17
N ARG A 276 -21.17 -13.32 -8.70
CA ARG A 276 -21.63 -11.94 -8.85
C ARG A 276 -20.56 -11.08 -9.50
N LEU A 277 -20.99 -10.14 -10.32
CA LEU A 277 -20.13 -9.03 -10.70
C LEU A 277 -19.93 -8.13 -9.47
N ALA A 278 -18.67 -7.92 -9.08
CA ALA A 278 -18.31 -7.07 -7.95
C ALA A 278 -17.75 -5.74 -8.48
N GLY A 279 -18.44 -4.65 -8.17
CA GLY A 279 -18.09 -3.28 -8.58
C GLY A 279 -19.33 -2.39 -8.67
N ASP A 280 -19.17 -1.12 -8.34
CA ASP A 280 -20.09 -0.04 -8.72
C ASP A 280 -20.17 0.08 -10.28
N PRO A 281 -21.15 0.80 -10.85
CA PRO A 281 -21.33 0.89 -12.30
C PRO A 281 -20.13 1.48 -13.07
N GLU A 282 -19.16 2.12 -12.41
CA GLU A 282 -17.94 2.65 -13.02
C GLU A 282 -16.84 1.58 -13.07
N SER A 283 -16.71 0.77 -12.01
CA SER A 283 -15.92 -0.49 -11.99
C SER A 283 -16.34 -1.47 -13.09
N ALA A 284 -17.56 -1.28 -13.58
CA ALA A 284 -18.19 -1.97 -14.68
C ALA A 284 -17.76 -1.51 -16.08
N GLU A 285 -17.40 -0.24 -16.25
CA GLU A 285 -16.92 0.27 -17.53
C GLU A 285 -15.43 -0.04 -17.78
N ILE A 286 -14.66 -0.31 -16.73
CA ILE A 286 -13.18 -0.42 -16.79
C ILE A 286 -12.61 -1.85 -16.87
N GLY A 287 -13.42 -2.90 -16.70
CA GLY A 287 -13.00 -4.31 -16.82
C GLY A 287 -13.04 -5.05 -15.49
N TYR A 288 -14.03 -5.93 -15.35
CA TYR A 288 -14.66 -6.31 -14.08
C TYR A 288 -13.91 -7.30 -13.19
N THR A 289 -14.09 -7.12 -11.88
CA THR A 289 -13.91 -8.15 -10.84
C THR A 289 -15.13 -9.06 -10.76
N ILE A 290 -14.96 -10.38 -10.89
CA ILE A 290 -16.01 -11.38 -10.62
C ILE A 290 -15.73 -12.00 -9.27
N ASN A 291 -16.76 -12.19 -8.45
CA ASN A 291 -16.66 -12.91 -7.18
C ASN A 291 -17.59 -14.13 -7.21
N CYS A 292 -17.01 -15.32 -7.13
CA CYS A 292 -17.71 -16.59 -7.12
C CYS A 292 -17.52 -17.28 -5.78
N THR A 293 -18.62 -17.69 -5.14
CA THR A 293 -18.61 -18.43 -3.87
C THR A 293 -19.39 -19.73 -3.99
N ASP A 294 -18.91 -20.80 -3.37
CA ASP A 294 -19.64 -22.07 -3.30
C ASP A 294 -20.20 -22.34 -1.89
N GLY A 295 -21.05 -23.37 -1.78
CA GLY A 295 -21.62 -23.82 -0.50
C GLY A 295 -20.60 -24.39 0.50
N ASN A 296 -19.36 -24.62 0.09
CA ASN A 296 -18.26 -25.07 0.96
C ASN A 296 -17.43 -23.89 1.52
N GLY A 297 -17.77 -22.66 1.12
CA GLY A 297 -17.07 -21.45 1.53
C GLY A 297 -15.78 -21.17 0.76
N ASN A 298 -15.58 -21.83 -0.40
CA ASN A 298 -14.55 -21.45 -1.35
C ASN A 298 -14.94 -20.12 -2.03
N THR A 299 -13.96 -19.28 -2.30
CA THR A 299 -14.16 -17.99 -2.96
C THR A 299 -13.10 -17.82 -4.04
N VAL A 300 -13.56 -17.60 -5.27
CA VAL A 300 -12.71 -17.43 -6.46
C VAL A 300 -13.05 -16.10 -7.11
N VAL A 301 -12.01 -15.37 -7.50
CA VAL A 301 -12.13 -14.07 -8.12
C VAL A 301 -11.40 -14.06 -9.46
N ALA A 302 -11.99 -13.39 -10.45
CA ALA A 302 -11.32 -13.05 -11.72
C ALA A 302 -11.26 -11.53 -11.85
N GLN A 303 -10.05 -10.97 -12.03
CA GLN A 303 -9.81 -9.54 -12.24
C GLN A 303 -8.88 -9.36 -13.44
N PRO A 304 -9.00 -8.28 -14.24
CA PRO A 304 -8.06 -8.00 -15.32
C PRO A 304 -6.60 -7.94 -14.85
#